data_AF-A0A6J7GZD6-F1
#
_entry.id   AF-A0A6J7GZD6-F1
#
_cell.length_a   1.000
_cell.length_b   1.000
_cell.length_c   1.000
_cell.angle_alpha   90.00
_cell.angle_beta   90.00
_cell.angle_gamma   90.00
#
_symmetry.space_group_name_H-M   'P 1'
#
loop_
_entity.id
_entity.type
_entity.pdbx_description
1 polymer ?
#
loop_
_entity_poly.entity_id
_entity_poly.type
_entity_poly.pdbx_seq_one_letter_code
_entity_poly.pdbx_strand_id
1 'polypeptide(L)'
;MRAQCGTAGVPSVAVDLLAFFLALGAVARLTRLVNSDVLTQPFRDLVERRAGRASALDYLVGCPWCLSIWLAPPVMTAAYLAPHAWWFVIPAASLTASYLYALLAVNADPAHR
;
A
#
# COMPACT_ATOMS: atom_id res chain seq x y z
N MET A 1 36.21 -29.47 -27.92
CA MET A 1 35.62 -29.46 -26.55
C MET A 1 35.58 -28.02 -26.06
N ARG A 2 34.44 -27.32 -26.21
CA ARG A 2 34.28 -25.91 -25.76
C ARG A 2 33.65 -25.91 -24.38
N ALA A 3 34.37 -25.33 -23.41
CA ALA A 3 33.88 -25.06 -22.07
C ALA A 3 32.67 -24.12 -22.13
N GLN A 4 31.55 -24.54 -21.56
CA GLN A 4 30.39 -23.69 -21.35
C GLN A 4 30.70 -22.82 -20.12
N CYS A 5 30.99 -21.54 -20.35
CA CYS A 5 31.07 -20.53 -19.32
C CYS A 5 29.63 -20.28 -18.83
N GLY A 6 29.33 -20.70 -17.60
CA GLY A 6 28.03 -20.48 -16.98
C GLY A 6 27.74 -19.00 -16.90
N THR A 7 26.73 -18.55 -17.64
CA THR A 7 26.06 -17.28 -17.35
C THR A 7 25.44 -17.42 -15.97
N ALA A 8 26.09 -16.85 -14.96
CA ALA A 8 25.47 -16.63 -13.66
C ALA A 8 24.12 -15.94 -13.92
N GLY A 9 23.04 -16.67 -13.65
CA GLY A 9 21.68 -16.19 -13.83
C GLY A 9 21.47 -14.99 -12.93
N VAL A 10 21.56 -13.79 -13.51
CA VAL A 10 20.93 -12.62 -12.92
C VAL A 10 19.45 -12.98 -12.87
N PRO A 11 18.77 -13.01 -11.70
CA PRO A 11 17.33 -13.07 -11.71
C PRO A 11 16.88 -11.80 -12.43
N SER A 12 16.39 -11.94 -13.65
CA SER A 12 15.64 -10.90 -14.30
C SER A 12 14.42 -10.68 -13.41
N VAL A 13 14.51 -9.71 -12.50
CA VAL A 13 13.40 -9.17 -11.71
C VAL A 13 12.44 -8.53 -12.69
N ALA A 14 11.70 -9.37 -13.41
CA ALA A 14 10.55 -8.97 -14.17
C ALA A 14 9.52 -8.55 -13.11
N VAL A 15 9.50 -7.26 -12.81
CA VAL A 15 8.48 -6.68 -11.96
C VAL A 15 7.19 -6.76 -12.75
N ASP A 16 6.24 -7.55 -12.24
CA ASP A 16 4.90 -7.55 -12.78
C ASP A 16 4.29 -6.16 -12.56
N LEU A 17 4.11 -5.43 -13.67
CA LEU A 17 3.63 -4.05 -13.63
C LEU A 17 2.22 -3.96 -13.07
N LEU A 18 1.35 -4.93 -13.38
CA LEU A 18 -0.01 -4.95 -12.88
C LEU A 18 0.01 -5.11 -11.35
N ALA A 19 0.74 -6.12 -10.85
CA ALA A 19 0.87 -6.35 -9.41
C ALA A 19 1.51 -5.15 -8.70
N PHE A 20 2.49 -4.49 -9.32
CA PHE A 20 3.09 -3.26 -8.79
C PHE A 20 2.09 -2.11 -8.67
N PHE A 21 1.30 -1.82 -9.70
CA PHE A 21 0.31 -0.74 -9.65
C PHE A 21 -0.85 -1.05 -8.69
N LEU A 22 -1.26 -2.32 -8.61
CA LEU A 22 -2.25 -2.77 -7.62
C LEU A 22 -1.71 -2.65 -6.19
N ALA A 23 -0.44 -3.01 -5.95
CA ALA A 23 0.21 -2.82 -4.68
C ALA A 23 0.30 -1.33 -4.30
N LEU A 24 0.69 -0.48 -5.25
CA LEU A 24 0.78 0.97 -5.05
C LEU A 24 -0.58 1.58 -4.66
N GLY A 25 -1.64 1.25 -5.39
CA GLY A 25 -3.00 1.71 -5.08
C GLY A 25 -3.52 1.16 -3.75
N ALA A 26 -3.21 -0.10 -3.44
CA ALA A 26 -3.55 -0.70 -2.16
C ALA A 26 -2.85 0.00 -0.98
N VAL A 27 -1.55 0.30 -1.08
CA VAL A 27 -0.81 1.08 -0.07
C VAL A 27 -1.46 2.45 0.11
N ALA A 28 -1.78 3.16 -0.98
CA ALA A 28 -2.43 4.46 -0.89
C ALA A 28 -3.79 4.41 -0.16
N ARG A 29 -4.63 3.40 -0.45
CA ARG A 29 -5.91 3.24 0.24
C ARG A 29 -5.74 2.86 1.71
N LEU A 30 -4.83 1.94 2.01
CA LEU A 30 -4.55 1.48 3.38
C LEU A 30 -3.99 2.60 4.25
N THR A 31 -3.05 3.39 3.71
CA THR A 31 -2.52 4.57 4.39
C THR A 31 -3.64 5.54 4.74
N ARG A 32 -4.52 5.88 3.78
CA ARG A 32 -5.68 6.75 4.05
C ARG A 32 -6.66 6.13 5.05
N LEU A 33 -6.90 4.82 4.93
CA LEU A 33 -7.82 4.08 5.81
C LEU A 33 -7.37 4.19 7.27
N VAL A 34 -6.10 4.00 7.56
CA VAL A 34 -5.59 4.06 8.95
C VAL A 34 -5.39 5.50 9.42
N ASN A 35 -4.95 6.40 8.54
CA ASN A 35 -4.55 7.74 8.91
C ASN A 35 -5.73 8.71 9.08
N SER A 36 -6.69 8.68 8.16
CA SER A 36 -7.68 9.77 8.04
C SER A 36 -9.13 9.30 8.02
N ASP A 37 -9.38 8.01 7.77
CA ASP A 37 -10.75 7.51 7.63
C ASP A 37 -11.48 7.51 8.98
N VAL A 38 -12.78 7.85 8.95
CA VAL A 38 -13.62 7.92 10.15
C VAL A 38 -13.79 6.53 10.78
N LEU A 39 -13.78 5.48 9.95
CA LEU A 39 -13.91 4.09 10.38
C LEU A 39 -12.82 3.67 11.38
N THR A 40 -11.63 4.27 11.27
CA THR A 40 -10.48 3.97 12.13
C THR A 40 -10.22 5.05 13.18
N GLN A 41 -11.11 6.04 13.33
CA GLN A 41 -11.10 6.98 14.47
C GLN A 41 -10.96 6.26 15.82
N PRO A 42 -11.80 5.27 16.18
CA PRO A 42 -11.71 4.64 17.51
C PRO A 42 -10.37 3.94 17.76
N PHE A 43 -9.73 3.45 16.68
CA PHE A 43 -8.38 2.88 16.76
C PHE A 43 -7.33 3.97 17.04
N ARG A 44 -7.38 5.11 16.37
CA ARG A 44 -6.45 6.22 16.62
C ARG A 44 -6.64 6.79 18.03
N ASP A 45 -7.87 6.97 18.48
CA ASP A 45 -8.13 7.44 19.84
C ASP A 45 -7.63 6.43 20.89
N LEU A 46 -7.73 5.12 20.59
CA LEU A 46 -7.16 4.09 21.45
C LEU A 46 -5.63 4.19 21.50
N VAL A 47 -4.97 4.38 20.36
CA VAL A 47 -3.51 4.59 20.29
C VAL A 47 -3.10 5.81 21.11
N GLU A 48 -3.80 6.93 20.96
CA GLU A 48 -3.54 8.15 21.74
C GLU A 48 -3.71 7.90 23.25
N ARG A 49 -4.80 7.24 23.66
CA ARG A 49 -5.05 6.91 25.07
C ARG A 49 -4.03 5.95 25.66
N ARG A 50 -3.46 5.04 24.86
CA ARG A 50 -2.60 3.95 25.34
C ARG A 50 -1.11 4.29 25.28
N ALA A 51 -0.68 4.93 24.20
CA ALA A 51 0.71 5.29 23.96
C ALA A 51 1.02 6.73 24.41
N GLY A 52 -0.01 7.56 24.58
CA GLY A 52 0.10 8.98 24.88
C GLY A 52 0.17 9.84 23.63
N ARG A 53 -0.31 11.09 23.76
CA ARG A 53 -0.16 12.13 22.73
C ARG A 53 1.30 12.35 22.40
N ALA A 54 1.60 12.53 21.11
CA ALA A 54 2.95 12.75 20.59
C ALA A 54 3.94 11.59 20.81
N SER A 55 3.45 10.39 21.11
CA SER A 55 4.26 9.17 21.10
C SER A 55 4.66 8.78 19.66
N ALA A 56 5.68 7.93 19.51
CA ALA A 56 6.09 7.43 18.19
C ALA A 56 4.96 6.67 17.48
N LEU A 57 4.08 5.99 18.22
CA LEU A 57 2.93 5.28 17.66
C LEU A 57 1.83 6.24 17.20
N ASP A 58 1.56 7.29 17.97
CA ASP A 58 0.65 8.38 17.59
C ASP A 58 1.13 9.06 16.29
N TYR A 59 2.44 9.35 16.21
CA TYR A 59 3.05 9.88 15.00
C TYR A 59 2.98 8.91 13.80
N LEU A 60 3.18 7.61 14.04
CA LEU A 60 3.11 6.58 13.00
C LEU A 60 1.71 6.49 12.38
N VAL A 61 0.65 6.48 13.19
CA VAL A 61 -0.73 6.39 12.67
C VAL A 61 -1.25 7.74 12.18
N GLY A 62 -0.73 8.85 12.73
CA GLY A 62 -1.12 10.23 12.42
C GLY A 62 -0.39 10.85 11.22
N CYS A 63 0.77 10.33 10.80
CA CYS A 63 1.51 10.82 9.63
C CYS A 63 1.39 9.85 8.44
N PRO A 64 0.76 10.25 7.31
CA PRO A 64 0.56 9.36 6.17
C PRO A 64 1.87 8.93 5.49
N TRP A 65 2.87 9.82 5.47
CA TRP A 65 4.20 9.51 4.95
C TRP A 65 4.88 8.42 5.77
N CYS A 66 4.92 8.59 7.10
CA CYS A 66 5.49 7.62 8.00
C CYS A 66 4.74 6.31 7.94
N LEU A 67 3.41 6.32 7.92
CA LEU A 67 2.64 5.08 7.82
C LEU A 67 2.94 4.32 6.51
N SER A 68 3.07 5.03 5.39
CA SER A 68 3.32 4.40 4.09
C SER A 68 4.65 3.65 4.02
N ILE A 69 5.70 4.11 4.72
CA ILE A 69 7.00 3.40 4.76
C ILE A 69 6.90 2.03 5.44
N TRP A 70 5.92 1.86 6.33
CA TRP A 70 5.68 0.59 7.04
C TRP A 70 4.65 -0.29 6.32
N LEU A 71 3.71 0.30 5.59
CA LEU A 71 2.74 -0.46 4.78
C LEU A 71 3.31 -0.92 3.44
N ALA A 72 4.20 -0.15 2.80
CA ALA A 72 4.70 -0.47 1.48
C ALA A 72 5.54 -1.77 1.44
N PRO A 73 6.50 -2.03 2.34
CA PRO A 73 7.32 -3.25 2.27
C PRO A 73 6.52 -4.56 2.29
N PRO A 74 5.60 -4.82 3.24
CA PRO A 74 4.84 -6.08 3.23
C PRO A 74 3.94 -6.21 2.00
N VAL A 75 3.30 -5.12 1.55
CA VAL A 75 2.42 -5.15 0.38
C VAL A 75 3.20 -5.37 -0.92
N MET A 76 4.32 -4.67 -1.09
CA MET A 76 5.20 -4.85 -2.27
C MET A 76 5.89 -6.21 -2.27
N THR A 77 6.23 -6.75 -1.09
CA THR A 77 6.75 -8.12 -0.98
C THR A 77 5.69 -9.14 -1.38
N ALA A 78 4.44 -8.97 -0.96
CA ALA A 78 3.33 -9.83 -1.39
C ALA A 78 3.13 -9.75 -2.91
N ALA A 79 3.20 -8.55 -3.50
CA ALA A 79 3.11 -8.35 -4.94
C ALA A 79 4.25 -9.05 -5.71
N TYR A 80 5.46 -9.02 -5.16
CA TYR A 80 6.63 -9.67 -5.77
C TYR A 80 6.56 -11.20 -5.68
N LEU A 81 6.18 -11.74 -4.52
CA LEU A 81 6.16 -13.18 -4.28
C LEU A 81 4.94 -13.88 -4.92
N ALA A 82 3.83 -13.17 -5.06
CA ALA A 82 2.55 -13.74 -5.46
C ALA A 82 1.74 -12.82 -6.40
N PRO A 83 2.32 -12.34 -7.53
CA PRO A 83 1.70 -11.33 -8.40
C PRO A 83 0.38 -11.77 -9.02
N HIS A 84 0.16 -13.08 -9.17
CA HIS A 84 -1.04 -13.66 -9.79
C HIS A 84 -1.93 -14.40 -8.79
N ALA A 85 -1.58 -14.42 -7.52
CA ALA A 85 -2.37 -15.15 -6.54
C ALA A 85 -3.69 -14.42 -6.28
N TRP A 86 -4.81 -15.14 -6.39
CA TRP A 86 -6.15 -14.57 -6.22
C TRP A 86 -6.33 -13.85 -4.88
N TRP A 87 -5.70 -14.36 -3.81
CA TRP A 87 -5.75 -13.78 -2.47
C TRP A 87 -5.05 -12.42 -2.37
N PHE A 88 -4.11 -12.13 -3.27
CA PHE A 88 -3.45 -10.83 -3.36
C PHE A 88 -4.17 -9.93 -4.38
N VAL A 89 -4.40 -10.44 -5.59
CA VAL A 89 -4.95 -9.66 -6.71
C VAL A 89 -6.34 -9.12 -6.39
N ILE A 90 -7.25 -9.93 -5.83
CA ILE A 90 -8.64 -9.50 -5.59
C ILE A 90 -8.70 -8.37 -4.54
N PRO A 91 -8.08 -8.50 -3.35
CA PRO A 91 -8.06 -7.40 -2.39
C PRO A 91 -7.30 -6.17 -2.89
N ALA A 92 -6.14 -6.34 -3.54
CA ALA A 92 -5.35 -5.22 -4.04
C ALA A 92 -6.09 -4.45 -5.14
N ALA A 93 -6.76 -5.15 -6.06
CA ALA A 93 -7.64 -4.55 -7.06
C ALA A 93 -8.80 -3.79 -6.43
N SER A 94 -9.45 -4.37 -5.42
CA SER A 94 -10.57 -3.73 -4.72
C SER A 94 -10.15 -2.45 -4.00
N LEU A 95 -9.02 -2.48 -3.29
CA LEU A 95 -8.45 -1.31 -2.61
C LEU A 95 -8.02 -0.23 -3.59
N THR A 96 -7.37 -0.62 -4.69
CA THR A 96 -6.94 0.30 -5.75
C THR A 96 -8.13 0.96 -6.42
N ALA A 97 -9.14 0.18 -6.81
CA ALA A 97 -10.37 0.70 -7.41
C ALA A 97 -11.07 1.70 -6.47
N SER A 98 -11.16 1.38 -5.17
CA SER A 98 -11.72 2.30 -4.16
C SER A 98 -10.95 3.61 -4.07
N TYR A 99 -9.62 3.55 -4.12
CA TYR A 99 -8.77 4.75 -4.10
C TYR A 99 -8.94 5.60 -5.36
N LEU A 100 -8.92 4.96 -6.54
CA LEU A 100 -9.13 5.65 -7.82
C LEU A 100 -10.52 6.28 -7.91
N TYR A 101 -11.57 5.58 -7.47
CA TYR A 101 -12.91 6.13 -7.42
C TYR A 101 -12.97 7.36 -6.50
N ALA A 102 -12.32 7.31 -5.34
CA ALA A 102 -12.26 8.46 -4.45
C ALA A 102 -11.52 9.65 -5.10
N LEU A 103 -10.42 9.40 -5.83
CA LEU A 103 -9.72 10.45 -6.58
C LEU A 103 -10.60 11.05 -7.67
N LEU A 104 -11.32 10.22 -8.43
CA LEU A 104 -12.24 10.70 -9.45
C LEU A 104 -13.36 11.54 -8.81
N ALA A 105 -13.95 11.04 -7.72
CA ALA A 105 -15.04 11.71 -7.02
C ALA A 105 -14.65 13.09 -6.47
N VAL A 106 -13.40 13.31 -6.04
CA VAL A 106 -12.93 14.61 -5.52
C VAL A 106 -12.30 15.53 -6.57
N ASN A 107 -12.20 15.10 -7.83
CA ASN A 107 -11.67 15.94 -8.92
C ASN A 107 -12.71 16.24 -10.01
N ALA A 108 -13.73 15.39 -10.13
CA ALA A 108 -14.71 15.44 -11.21
C ALA A 108 -15.96 16.28 -10.89
N ASP A 109 -16.33 16.48 -9.61
CA ASP A 109 -17.52 17.27 -9.29
C ASP A 109 -17.17 18.76 -9.05
N PRO A 110 -17.83 19.69 -9.76
CA PRO A 110 -17.48 21.10 -9.69
C PRO A 110 -17.78 21.73 -8.32
N ALA A 111 -18.59 21.11 -7.46
CA ALA A 111 -18.96 21.66 -6.17
C ALA A 111 -17.80 21.68 -5.15
N HIS A 112 -16.71 20.97 -5.42
CA HIS A 112 -15.53 20.88 -4.54
C HIS A 112 -14.26 21.52 -5.11
N ARG A 113 -14.36 22.25 -6.23
CA ARG A 113 -13.26 23.09 -6.74
C ARG A 113 -13.28 24.49 -6.15
#